data_AF-A0A4R3AI11-F1
#
_entry.id   AF-A0A4R3AI11-F1
#
_cell.length_a   1.000
_cell.length_b   1.000
_cell.length_c   1.000
_cell.angle_alpha   90.00
_cell.angle_beta   90.00
_cell.angle_gamma   90.00
#
_symmetry.space_group_name_H-M   'P 1'
#
loop_
_entity.id
_entity.type
_entity.pdbx_description
1 polymer ?
#
loop_
_entity_poly.entity_id
_entity_poly.type
_entity_poly.pdbx_seq_one_letter_code
_entity_poly.pdbx_strand_id
1 'polypeptide(L)'
;MKHHLILLILLFSGFIKSFAQTNEDDGSSYTRDEKGYELRTKMTIPPYGLTKIKTLISNITFKEDPEGSSDGGFEAISASQFNGLSLREKFTYVMIHAELSQQNCAIPEYQNDLQKRIFGQLETGFNEASWSQRQADFLLENRDSVLRLIQESVGRSKWMGINYKEAILEMNAWNMIPFIITYVKNTPKDKDALTLLMLLMKRGEYEEFLNSVSYQKLYGTDAGYYAYLNYNKANEDLICERANRYYKVKKK
;
A
#
# COMPACT_ATOMS: atom_id res chain seq x y z
N MET A 1 -39.69 -63.21 30.09
CA MET A 1 -39.60 -63.15 31.57
C MET A 1 -38.18 -62.80 31.97
N LYS A 2 -38.05 -61.75 32.80
CA LYS A 2 -36.86 -61.23 33.51
C LYS A 2 -35.79 -60.59 32.61
N HIS A 3 -35.46 -59.28 32.61
CA HIS A 3 -35.49 -58.10 33.50
C HIS A 3 -34.06 -57.58 33.72
N HIS A 4 -33.82 -56.34 33.23
CA HIS A 4 -32.90 -55.27 33.68
C HIS A 4 -31.38 -55.55 33.70
N LEU A 5 -30.49 -54.67 33.22
CA LEU A 5 -30.14 -53.37 33.84
C LEU A 5 -29.20 -52.49 32.93
N ILE A 6 -29.66 -51.29 32.54
CA ILE A 6 -29.02 -49.93 32.61
C ILE A 6 -27.52 -49.78 32.24
N LEU A 7 -27.09 -49.04 31.18
CA LEU A 7 -27.01 -47.58 30.89
C LEU A 7 -25.88 -46.79 31.63
N LEU A 8 -25.30 -45.80 30.93
CA LEU A 8 -24.29 -44.77 31.32
C LEU A 8 -22.80 -45.24 31.26
N ILE A 9 -21.78 -44.51 30.74
CA ILE A 9 -21.64 -43.09 30.36
C ILE A 9 -20.28 -42.80 29.64
N LEU A 10 -20.30 -41.80 28.74
CA LEU A 10 -19.28 -40.78 28.36
C LEU A 10 -17.95 -41.08 27.60
N LEU A 11 -17.88 -40.37 26.45
CA LEU A 11 -16.84 -39.44 25.95
C LEU A 11 -15.51 -40.03 25.42
N PHE A 12 -15.31 -40.03 24.10
CA PHE A 12 -14.72 -38.93 23.31
C PHE A 12 -13.42 -38.38 23.88
N SER A 13 -12.28 -38.78 23.31
CA SER A 13 -11.34 -37.87 22.62
C SER A 13 -10.10 -38.65 22.15
N GLY A 14 -10.07 -38.97 20.85
CA GLY A 14 -8.85 -39.39 20.19
C GLY A 14 -7.85 -38.23 20.21
N PHE A 15 -6.67 -38.48 20.79
CA PHE A 15 -5.52 -37.61 20.71
C PHE A 15 -4.98 -37.59 19.27
N ILE A 16 -5.62 -36.81 18.40
CA ILE A 16 -4.94 -36.26 17.24
C ILE A 16 -3.98 -35.21 17.81
N LYS A 17 -2.68 -35.48 17.73
CA LYS A 17 -1.64 -34.49 17.98
C LYS A 17 -1.75 -33.40 16.90
N SER A 18 -2.64 -32.44 17.12
CA SER A 18 -2.52 -31.13 16.50
C SER A 18 -1.16 -30.58 16.88
N PHE A 19 -0.33 -30.27 15.89
CA PHE A 19 0.74 -29.30 16.06
C PHE A 19 0.08 -27.93 16.28
N ALA A 20 -0.41 -27.70 17.49
CA ALA A 20 -0.60 -26.35 18.00
C ALA A 20 0.81 -25.85 18.32
N GLN A 21 1.42 -25.11 17.39
CA GLN A 21 2.51 -24.22 17.77
C GLN A 21 1.86 -23.11 18.60
N THR A 22 1.90 -23.29 19.92
CA THR A 22 1.84 -22.16 20.84
C THR A 22 3.01 -21.26 20.46
N ASN A 23 2.72 -20.05 20.00
CA ASN A 23 3.72 -19.00 19.96
C ASN A 23 4.23 -18.86 21.40
N GLU A 24 5.40 -19.43 21.67
CA GLU A 24 6.20 -19.01 22.81
C GLU A 24 6.42 -17.52 22.60
N ASP A 25 5.85 -16.74 23.52
CA ASP A 25 6.08 -15.32 23.69
C ASP A 25 7.54 -15.16 24.13
N ASP A 26 8.43 -15.30 23.16
CA ASP A 26 9.85 -15.03 23.33
C ASP A 26 9.99 -13.51 23.38
N GLY A 27 10.50 -13.02 24.50
CA GLY A 27 10.37 -11.64 24.97
C GLY A 27 10.47 -10.59 23.86
N SER A 28 9.48 -9.71 23.81
CA SER A 28 9.37 -8.63 22.83
C SER A 28 10.58 -7.70 22.88
N SER A 29 11.56 -7.98 22.03
CA SER A 29 12.46 -6.96 21.53
C SER A 29 11.60 -5.95 20.77
N TYR A 30 11.31 -4.81 21.40
CA TYR A 30 10.64 -3.63 20.82
C TYR A 30 11.51 -2.96 19.75
N THR A 31 12.06 -3.73 18.83
CA THR A 31 12.94 -3.24 17.76
C THR A 31 12.17 -3.28 16.46
N ARG A 32 11.78 -2.11 15.95
CA ARG A 32 11.24 -1.97 14.60
C ARG A 32 12.23 -2.55 13.59
N ASP A 33 11.73 -3.30 12.59
CA ASP A 33 12.53 -3.63 11.42
C ASP A 33 12.74 -2.35 10.57
N GLU A 34 13.71 -1.52 10.95
CA GLU A 34 13.97 -0.21 10.32
C GLU A 34 14.27 -0.35 8.82
N LYS A 35 15.04 -1.37 8.42
CA LYS A 35 15.34 -1.65 7.01
C LYS A 35 14.08 -2.08 6.25
N GLY A 36 13.26 -2.92 6.91
CA GLY A 36 11.87 -3.19 6.59
C GLY A 36 11.09 -1.96 6.20
N TYR A 37 11.00 -1.06 7.18
CA TYR A 37 10.18 0.14 7.13
C TYR A 37 10.69 1.14 6.10
N GLU A 38 11.99 1.39 6.04
CA GLU A 38 12.61 2.26 5.04
C GLU A 38 12.28 1.77 3.62
N LEU A 39 12.34 0.46 3.37
CA LEU A 39 12.01 -0.08 2.05
C LEU A 39 10.54 0.12 1.66
N ARG A 40 9.60 0.03 2.62
CA ARG A 40 8.16 0.25 2.36
C ARG A 40 7.81 1.72 2.15
N THR A 41 8.48 2.62 2.89
CA THR A 41 8.23 4.07 2.85
C THR A 41 9.10 4.85 1.84
N LYS A 42 10.06 4.18 1.20
CA LYS A 42 10.98 4.83 0.26
C LYS A 42 10.25 5.44 -0.94
N MET A 43 10.25 6.77 -1.01
CA MET A 43 9.78 7.52 -2.17
C MET A 43 10.79 7.54 -3.33
N THR A 44 10.30 7.71 -4.56
CA THR A 44 11.14 8.00 -5.73
C THR A 44 11.02 9.46 -6.12
N ILE A 45 12.16 10.14 -6.25
CA ILE A 45 12.20 11.56 -6.63
C ILE A 45 12.26 11.68 -8.15
N PRO A 46 11.24 12.22 -8.84
CA PRO A 46 11.34 12.55 -10.26
C PRO A 46 12.36 13.67 -10.50
N PRO A 47 13.09 13.68 -11.61
CA PRO A 47 14.15 14.65 -11.86
C PRO A 47 13.64 15.94 -12.50
N TYR A 48 12.38 15.99 -12.92
CA TYR A 48 11.91 17.03 -13.84
C TYR A 48 11.72 18.37 -13.13
N GLY A 49 12.54 19.36 -13.46
CA GLY A 49 12.53 20.67 -12.79
C GLY A 49 12.88 20.59 -11.30
N LEU A 50 13.58 19.54 -10.86
CA LEU A 50 13.76 19.19 -9.46
C LEU A 50 14.32 20.35 -8.62
N THR A 51 15.32 21.07 -9.11
CA THR A 51 15.89 22.23 -8.41
C THR A 51 14.83 23.29 -8.14
N LYS A 52 14.07 23.67 -9.16
CA LYS A 52 12.98 24.66 -9.05
C LYS A 52 11.90 24.19 -8.08
N ILE A 53 11.49 22.93 -8.16
CA ILE A 53 10.46 22.37 -7.28
C ILE A 53 10.94 22.35 -5.83
N LYS A 54 12.18 21.91 -5.56
CA LYS A 54 12.75 21.95 -4.20
C LYS A 54 12.82 23.37 -3.64
N THR A 55 13.21 24.35 -4.46
CA THR A 55 13.20 25.77 -4.06
C THR A 55 11.79 26.29 -3.78
N LEU A 56 10.79 25.86 -4.54
CA LEU A 56 9.39 26.22 -4.26
C LEU A 56 8.92 25.63 -2.93
N ILE A 57 9.20 24.35 -2.69
CA ILE A 57 8.82 23.64 -1.46
C ILE A 57 9.49 24.26 -0.24
N SER A 58 10.78 24.61 -0.31
CA SER A 58 11.50 25.21 0.82
C SER A 58 10.96 26.58 1.25
N ASN A 59 10.16 27.24 0.41
CA ASN A 59 9.55 28.54 0.70
C ASN A 59 8.10 28.42 1.17
N ILE A 60 7.56 27.20 1.28
CA ILE A 60 6.21 26.96 1.80
C ILE A 60 6.21 27.23 3.30
N THR A 61 5.17 27.91 3.76
CA THR A 61 4.90 28.14 5.19
C THR A 61 3.62 27.43 5.55
N PHE A 62 3.62 26.71 6.67
CA PHE A 62 2.41 26.13 7.24
C PHE A 62 1.34 27.20 7.50
N LYS A 63 0.09 26.87 7.18
CA LYS A 63 -1.08 27.68 7.46
C LYS A 63 -2.13 26.79 8.12
N GLU A 64 -2.56 27.17 9.32
CA GLU A 64 -3.65 26.47 10.00
C GLU A 64 -4.93 26.50 9.17
N ASP A 65 -5.72 25.43 9.27
CA ASP A 65 -7.04 25.37 8.66
C ASP A 65 -7.98 26.39 9.33
N PRO A 66 -8.52 27.38 8.58
CA PRO A 66 -9.41 28.40 9.14
C PRO A 66 -10.71 27.83 9.74
N GLU A 67 -11.15 26.65 9.31
CA GLU A 67 -12.44 26.05 9.71
C GLU A 67 -12.33 24.97 10.80
N GLY A 68 -11.11 24.69 11.29
CA GLY A 68 -10.90 24.05 12.58
C GLY A 68 -10.44 22.58 12.55
N SER A 69 -9.14 22.40 12.81
CA SER A 69 -8.62 21.72 13.99
C SER A 69 -7.19 22.23 14.20
N SER A 70 -6.73 22.42 15.44
CA SER A 70 -5.35 22.87 15.74
C SER A 70 -4.26 21.91 15.25
N ASP A 71 -4.69 20.78 14.68
CA ASP A 71 -3.89 19.60 14.45
C ASP A 71 -3.74 19.31 12.94
N GLY A 72 -4.19 20.24 12.07
CA GLY A 72 -4.09 20.15 10.62
C GLY A 72 -3.91 21.50 9.93
N GLY A 73 -3.45 21.48 8.69
CA GLY A 73 -3.25 22.70 7.93
C GLY A 73 -2.70 22.50 6.52
N PHE A 74 -2.36 23.60 5.88
CA PHE A 74 -1.90 23.66 4.50
C PHE A 74 -0.41 24.00 4.43
N GLU A 75 0.32 23.17 3.71
CA GLU A 75 1.68 23.43 3.27
C GLU A 75 1.68 23.45 1.74
N ALA A 76 1.16 24.52 1.14
CA ALA A 76 0.93 24.57 -0.30
C ALA A 76 1.56 25.79 -0.96
N ILE A 77 2.09 25.61 -2.19
CA ILE A 77 2.41 26.76 -3.05
C ILE A 77 1.11 27.47 -3.48
N SER A 78 1.21 28.74 -3.88
CA SER A 78 0.04 29.48 -4.36
C SER A 78 -0.58 28.83 -5.61
N ALA A 79 -1.88 29.06 -5.83
CA ALA A 79 -2.55 28.57 -7.04
C ALA A 79 -1.88 29.06 -8.33
N SER A 80 -1.41 30.32 -8.34
CA SER A 80 -0.65 30.88 -9.48
C SER A 80 0.65 30.11 -9.74
N GLN A 81 1.42 29.83 -8.69
CA GLN A 81 2.65 29.02 -8.82
C GLN A 81 2.35 27.62 -9.32
N PHE A 82 1.35 26.94 -8.75
CA PHE A 82 0.95 25.60 -9.18
C PHE A 82 0.52 25.58 -10.64
N ASN A 83 -0.34 26.51 -11.05
CA ASN A 83 -0.83 26.60 -12.43
C ASN A 83 0.27 26.93 -13.43
N GLY A 84 1.28 27.71 -13.02
CA GLY A 84 2.45 28.04 -13.84
C GLY A 84 3.47 26.92 -14.00
N LEU A 85 3.35 25.79 -13.30
CA LEU A 85 4.20 24.62 -13.49
C LEU A 85 3.83 23.88 -14.79
N SER A 86 4.83 23.44 -15.55
CA SER A 86 4.63 22.49 -16.63
C SER A 86 4.14 21.13 -16.10
N LEU A 87 3.56 20.29 -16.97
CA LEU A 87 3.06 18.96 -16.57
C LEU A 87 4.13 18.12 -15.84
N ARG A 88 5.37 18.13 -16.32
CA ARG A 88 6.47 17.37 -15.71
C ARG A 88 6.91 17.96 -14.36
N GLU A 89 6.88 19.28 -14.22
CA GLU A 89 7.16 19.95 -12.94
C GLU A 89 6.04 19.72 -11.92
N LYS A 90 4.77 19.79 -12.33
CA LYS A 90 3.61 19.41 -11.50
C LYS A 90 3.74 17.97 -11.03
N PHE A 91 4.09 17.05 -11.93
CA PHE A 91 4.36 15.66 -11.57
C PHE A 91 5.46 15.57 -10.50
N THR A 92 6.61 16.24 -10.70
CA THR A 92 7.68 16.24 -9.67
C THR A 92 7.18 16.78 -8.33
N TYR A 93 6.46 17.90 -8.33
CA TYR A 93 5.92 18.50 -7.12
C TYR A 93 4.96 17.56 -6.39
N VAL A 94 3.94 17.02 -7.07
CA VAL A 94 2.96 16.10 -6.47
C VAL A 94 3.64 14.83 -5.92
N MET A 95 4.67 14.33 -6.60
CA MET A 95 5.36 13.12 -6.16
C MET A 95 6.29 13.31 -4.96
N ILE A 96 6.66 14.55 -4.59
CA ILE A 96 7.61 14.78 -3.49
C ILE A 96 7.08 15.71 -2.40
N HIS A 97 5.85 16.19 -2.55
CA HIS A 97 5.23 17.14 -1.63
C HIS A 97 3.72 16.92 -1.52
N ALA A 98 3.25 16.67 -0.30
CA ALA A 98 1.84 16.65 0.07
C ALA A 98 1.43 18.01 0.62
N GLU A 99 0.24 18.49 0.28
CA GLU A 99 -0.19 19.86 0.62
C GLU A 99 -1.03 19.96 1.88
N LEU A 100 -1.63 18.86 2.33
CA LEU A 100 -2.47 18.82 3.52
C LEU A 100 -1.69 18.12 4.63
N SER A 101 -1.42 18.82 5.71
CA SER A 101 -0.85 18.24 6.94
C SER A 101 -1.96 17.77 7.86
N GLN A 102 -1.79 16.60 8.46
CA GLN A 102 -2.69 15.99 9.44
C GLN A 102 -1.87 15.31 10.53
N GLN A 103 -1.97 15.78 11.77
CA GLN A 103 -1.32 15.10 12.88
C GLN A 103 -1.98 13.73 13.11
N ASN A 104 -1.17 12.67 13.04
CA ASN A 104 -1.61 11.33 13.37
C ASN A 104 -0.93 10.88 14.66
N CYS A 105 -1.67 10.89 15.77
CA CYS A 105 -1.16 10.46 17.07
C CYS A 105 -1.14 8.93 17.25
N ALA A 106 -1.38 8.14 16.20
CA ALA A 106 -1.30 6.69 16.27
C ALA A 106 0.16 6.22 16.32
N ILE A 107 0.56 5.60 17.44
CA ILE A 107 1.85 4.91 17.55
C ILE A 107 1.78 3.66 16.64
N PRO A 108 2.62 3.54 15.60
CA PRO A 108 2.62 2.35 14.76
C PRO A 108 2.98 1.13 15.60
N GLU A 109 2.27 0.02 15.40
CA GLU A 109 2.65 -1.24 16.06
C GLU A 109 4.04 -1.67 15.56
N TYR A 110 4.92 -2.08 16.48
CA TYR A 110 6.22 -2.59 16.11
C TYR A 110 6.07 -3.92 15.37
N GLN A 111 6.43 -3.90 14.09
CA GLN A 111 6.38 -5.08 13.23
C GLN A 111 7.79 -5.61 12.96
N ASN A 112 7.96 -6.91 13.18
CA ASN A 112 9.17 -7.66 12.84
C ASN A 112 9.03 -8.33 11.47
N ASP A 113 10.17 -8.67 10.86
CA ASP A 113 10.24 -9.43 9.60
C ASP A 113 9.42 -8.79 8.45
N LEU A 114 9.41 -7.46 8.34
CA LEU A 114 8.61 -6.74 7.33
C LEU A 114 8.92 -7.24 5.91
N GLN A 115 10.17 -7.63 5.65
CA GLN A 115 10.62 -8.13 4.36
C GLN A 115 10.07 -9.51 3.95
N LYS A 116 9.53 -10.26 4.91
CA LYS A 116 8.93 -11.59 4.71
C LYS A 116 7.41 -11.53 4.61
N ARG A 117 6.82 -10.33 4.55
CA ARG A 117 5.38 -10.12 4.59
C ARG A 117 4.89 -9.40 3.33
N ILE A 118 3.69 -9.76 2.88
CA ILE A 118 2.94 -9.04 1.86
C ILE A 118 1.71 -8.46 2.57
N PHE A 119 1.72 -7.15 2.80
CA PHE A 119 0.68 -6.47 3.57
C PHE A 119 -0.61 -6.28 2.77
N GLY A 120 -1.74 -6.15 3.48
CA GLY A 120 -3.00 -5.77 2.87
C GLY A 120 -3.04 -4.30 2.43
N GLN A 121 -2.23 -3.45 3.05
CA GLN A 121 -2.18 -2.01 2.81
C GLN A 121 -0.76 -1.56 2.45
N LEU A 122 -0.67 -0.50 1.66
CA LEU A 122 0.57 0.24 1.48
C LEU A 122 0.86 1.07 2.75
N GLU A 123 2.14 1.33 3.03
CA GLU A 123 2.48 2.43 3.94
C GLU A 123 2.19 3.77 3.27
N THR A 124 2.11 4.85 4.05
CA THR A 124 2.05 6.21 3.50
C THR A 124 3.44 6.71 3.11
N GLY A 125 3.57 7.34 1.94
CA GLY A 125 4.78 8.04 1.53
C GLY A 125 4.97 9.41 2.17
N PHE A 126 3.89 10.03 2.59
CA PHE A 126 3.85 11.37 3.17
C PHE A 126 3.41 11.24 4.63
N ASN A 127 4.39 11.13 5.53
CA ASN A 127 4.14 11.01 6.97
C ASN A 127 3.24 12.15 7.43
N GLU A 128 2.05 11.83 7.96
CA GLU A 128 1.12 12.83 8.49
C GLU A 128 0.74 13.92 7.47
N ALA A 129 0.78 13.57 6.19
CA ALA A 129 0.35 14.47 5.13
C ALA A 129 -0.33 13.72 3.98
N SER A 130 -1.16 14.43 3.23
CA SER A 130 -1.91 13.88 2.11
C SER A 130 -2.00 14.87 0.95
N TRP A 131 -2.28 14.33 -0.23
CA TRP A 131 -2.51 15.17 -1.40
C TRP A 131 -3.77 16.01 -1.23
N SER A 132 -3.69 17.28 -1.62
CA SER A 132 -4.87 18.14 -1.72
C SER A 132 -5.73 17.76 -2.94
N GLN A 133 -6.94 18.31 -2.99
CA GLN A 133 -7.86 18.09 -4.11
C GLN A 133 -7.21 18.45 -5.46
N ARG A 134 -6.50 19.59 -5.56
CA ARG A 134 -5.85 19.99 -6.83
C ARG A 134 -4.74 19.04 -7.27
N GLN A 135 -4.10 18.35 -6.33
CA GLN A 135 -3.09 17.34 -6.63
C GLN A 135 -3.77 16.06 -7.12
N ALA A 136 -4.86 15.63 -6.49
CA ALA A 136 -5.68 14.50 -6.94
C ALA A 136 -6.26 14.75 -8.35
N ASP A 137 -6.84 15.94 -8.58
CA ASP A 137 -7.38 16.36 -9.87
C ASP A 137 -6.30 16.32 -10.95
N PHE A 138 -5.09 16.84 -10.67
CA PHE A 138 -3.97 16.76 -11.60
C PHE A 138 -3.66 15.32 -12.01
N LEU A 139 -3.63 14.37 -11.05
CA LEU A 139 -3.36 12.96 -11.32
C LEU A 139 -4.45 12.38 -12.24
N LEU A 140 -5.72 12.61 -11.92
CA LEU A 140 -6.87 12.05 -12.65
C LEU A 140 -7.00 12.65 -14.06
N GLU A 141 -6.91 13.98 -14.19
CA GLU A 141 -7.05 14.68 -15.47
C GLU A 141 -5.88 14.41 -16.42
N ASN A 142 -4.69 14.10 -15.89
CA ASN A 142 -3.48 13.85 -16.67
C ASN A 142 -3.03 12.39 -16.63
N ARG A 143 -3.95 11.48 -16.29
CA ARG A 143 -3.69 10.07 -15.97
C ARG A 143 -2.68 9.40 -16.90
N ASP A 144 -2.92 9.41 -18.21
CA ASP A 144 -2.03 8.72 -19.16
C ASP A 144 -0.61 9.32 -19.22
N SER A 145 -0.50 10.63 -19.07
CA SER A 145 0.79 11.31 -19.03
C SER A 145 1.52 11.05 -17.71
N VAL A 146 0.81 11.06 -16.58
CA VAL A 146 1.36 10.72 -15.26
C VAL A 146 1.86 9.27 -15.24
N LEU A 147 1.07 8.32 -15.73
CA LEU A 147 1.46 6.91 -15.79
C LEU A 147 2.71 6.69 -16.64
N ARG A 148 2.82 7.37 -17.80
CA ARG A 148 4.05 7.33 -18.61
C ARG A 148 5.25 7.91 -17.87
N LEU A 149 5.10 9.01 -17.13
CA LEU A 149 6.18 9.59 -16.34
C LEU A 149 6.61 8.67 -15.19
N ILE A 150 5.67 7.95 -14.57
CA ILE A 150 5.98 6.91 -13.58
C ILE A 150 6.80 5.80 -14.24
N GLN A 151 6.37 5.26 -15.38
CA GLN A 151 7.11 4.23 -16.11
C GLN A 151 8.52 4.68 -16.50
N GLU A 152 8.67 5.90 -17.04
CA GLU A 152 9.96 6.51 -17.37
C GLU A 152 10.86 6.61 -16.13
N SER A 153 10.30 7.10 -15.02
CA SER A 153 11.03 7.31 -13.79
C SER A 153 11.49 6.00 -13.14
N VAL A 154 10.60 5.01 -13.05
CA VAL A 154 10.93 3.66 -12.56
C VAL A 154 11.92 2.96 -13.49
N GLY A 155 11.78 3.13 -14.80
CA GLY A 155 12.71 2.60 -15.79
C GLY A 155 14.15 3.12 -15.59
N ARG A 156 14.28 4.38 -15.17
CA ARG A 156 15.56 5.03 -14.86
C ARG A 156 16.10 4.66 -13.47
N SER A 157 15.28 4.77 -12.42
CA SER A 157 15.70 4.55 -11.03
C SER A 157 15.79 3.08 -10.64
N LYS A 158 15.12 2.20 -11.41
CA LYS A 158 14.87 0.79 -11.08
C LYS A 158 14.07 0.59 -9.79
N TRP A 159 13.41 1.64 -9.30
CA TRP A 159 12.64 1.62 -8.05
C TRP A 159 11.29 2.31 -8.26
N MET A 160 10.22 1.62 -7.86
CA MET A 160 8.87 2.17 -7.79
C MET A 160 8.59 2.57 -6.35
N GLY A 161 8.90 3.82 -6.02
CA GLY A 161 8.69 4.35 -4.68
C GLY A 161 7.22 4.36 -4.27
N ILE A 162 6.99 4.45 -2.97
CA ILE A 162 5.64 4.41 -2.41
C ILE A 162 4.71 5.47 -3.02
N ASN A 163 5.21 6.70 -3.18
CA ASN A 163 4.52 7.79 -3.86
C ASN A 163 4.01 7.44 -5.27
N TYR A 164 4.74 6.62 -6.02
CA TYR A 164 4.27 6.15 -7.34
C TYR A 164 3.22 5.05 -7.22
N LYS A 165 3.35 4.16 -6.24
CA LYS A 165 2.36 3.12 -5.96
C LYS A 165 1.03 3.75 -5.52
N GLU A 166 1.07 4.74 -4.64
CA GLU A 166 -0.07 5.53 -4.22
C GLU A 166 -0.70 6.27 -5.40
N ALA A 167 0.09 6.92 -6.26
CA ALA A 167 -0.45 7.60 -7.44
C ALA A 167 -1.18 6.63 -8.40
N ILE A 168 -0.59 5.44 -8.64
CA ILE A 168 -1.22 4.38 -9.44
C ILE A 168 -2.53 3.92 -8.81
N LEU A 169 -2.54 3.74 -7.48
CA LEU A 169 -3.73 3.33 -6.75
C LEU A 169 -4.81 4.41 -6.81
N GLU A 170 -4.44 5.68 -6.63
CA GLU A 170 -5.33 6.85 -6.64
C GLU A 170 -6.08 6.97 -7.97
N MET A 171 -5.35 6.80 -9.08
CA MET A 171 -5.93 6.79 -10.43
C MET A 171 -6.62 5.46 -10.81
N ASN A 172 -6.71 4.50 -9.88
CA ASN A 172 -7.18 3.12 -10.11
C ASN A 172 -6.58 2.51 -11.40
N ALA A 173 -5.26 2.61 -11.55
CA ALA A 173 -4.59 2.38 -12.82
C ALA A 173 -4.35 0.89 -13.14
N TRP A 174 -5.43 0.13 -13.32
CA TRP A 174 -5.41 -1.30 -13.66
C TRP A 174 -4.61 -1.62 -14.94
N ASN A 175 -4.53 -0.67 -15.89
CA ASN A 175 -3.73 -0.82 -17.11
C ASN A 175 -2.21 -0.92 -16.84
N MET A 176 -1.75 -0.54 -15.65
CA MET A 176 -0.36 -0.67 -15.22
C MET A 176 0.00 -2.08 -14.73
N ILE A 177 -0.96 -2.98 -14.55
CA ILE A 177 -0.73 -4.33 -14.01
C ILE A 177 0.41 -5.09 -14.72
N PRO A 178 0.47 -5.16 -16.08
CA PRO A 178 1.58 -5.84 -16.75
C PRO A 178 2.96 -5.25 -16.43
N PHE A 179 3.02 -3.93 -16.28
CA PHE A 179 4.24 -3.22 -15.90
C PHE A 179 4.63 -3.53 -14.45
N ILE A 180 3.67 -3.52 -13.52
CA ILE A 180 3.89 -3.85 -12.11
C ILE A 180 4.35 -5.30 -11.95
N ILE A 181 3.74 -6.26 -12.64
CA ILE A 181 4.17 -7.68 -12.62
C ILE A 181 5.62 -7.81 -13.12
N THR A 182 5.99 -7.09 -14.16
CA THR A 182 7.37 -7.07 -14.67
C THR A 182 8.32 -6.49 -13.63
N TYR A 183 7.91 -5.43 -12.93
CA TYR A 183 8.68 -4.83 -11.84
C TYR A 183 8.87 -5.80 -10.67
N VAL A 184 7.81 -6.51 -10.22
CA VAL A 184 7.90 -7.51 -9.14
C VAL A 184 8.98 -8.55 -9.44
N LYS A 185 9.03 -9.08 -10.66
CA LYS A 185 10.04 -10.07 -11.09
C LYS A 185 11.47 -9.53 -11.03
N ASN A 186 11.65 -8.25 -11.34
CA ASN A 186 12.97 -7.61 -11.37
C ASN A 186 13.39 -7.05 -10.02
N THR A 187 12.43 -6.84 -9.10
CA THR A 187 12.66 -6.21 -7.80
C THR A 187 11.99 -7.04 -6.68
N PRO A 188 12.42 -8.30 -6.46
CA PRO A 188 11.74 -9.23 -5.55
C PRO A 188 11.74 -8.77 -4.08
N LYS A 189 12.60 -7.83 -3.70
CA LYS A 189 12.62 -7.23 -2.35
C LYS A 189 11.42 -6.33 -2.07
N ASP A 190 10.80 -5.74 -3.09
CA ASP A 190 9.69 -4.81 -2.94
C ASP A 190 8.34 -5.55 -2.91
N LYS A 191 7.91 -5.97 -1.71
CA LYS A 191 6.65 -6.69 -1.53
C LYS A 191 5.42 -5.79 -1.69
N ASP A 192 5.58 -4.48 -1.53
CA ASP A 192 4.47 -3.53 -1.70
C ASP A 192 4.03 -3.41 -3.17
N ALA A 193 4.84 -3.85 -4.13
CA ALA A 193 4.38 -4.01 -5.50
C ALA A 193 3.33 -5.13 -5.64
N LEU A 194 3.40 -6.19 -4.82
CA LEU A 194 2.34 -7.21 -4.74
C LEU A 194 1.10 -6.68 -4.02
N THR A 195 1.31 -5.90 -2.94
CA THR A 195 0.24 -5.18 -2.25
C THR A 195 -0.53 -4.28 -3.21
N LEU A 196 0.16 -3.51 -4.05
CA LEU A 196 -0.47 -2.66 -5.07
C LEU A 196 -1.36 -3.46 -6.03
N LEU A 197 -0.90 -4.63 -6.50
CA LEU A 197 -1.72 -5.49 -7.37
C LEU A 197 -3.01 -5.94 -6.68
N MET A 198 -2.93 -6.31 -5.39
CA MET A 198 -4.09 -6.69 -4.59
C MET A 198 -5.05 -5.52 -4.39
N LEU A 199 -4.54 -4.33 -4.09
CA LEU A 199 -5.34 -3.12 -3.92
C LEU A 199 -6.04 -2.69 -5.21
N LEU A 200 -5.38 -2.83 -6.37
CA LEU A 200 -6.00 -2.58 -7.67
C LEU A 200 -7.15 -3.55 -7.99
N MET A 201 -7.00 -4.84 -7.63
CA MET A 201 -8.08 -5.82 -7.76
C MET A 201 -9.23 -5.52 -6.78
N LYS A 202 -8.92 -5.10 -5.54
CA LYS A 202 -9.92 -4.69 -4.54
C LYS A 202 -10.70 -3.46 -4.98
N ARG A 203 -10.01 -2.37 -5.37
CA ARG A 203 -10.63 -1.12 -5.86
C ARG A 203 -11.38 -1.34 -7.17
N GLY A 204 -10.97 -2.33 -7.95
CA GLY A 204 -11.63 -2.77 -9.17
C GLY A 204 -12.82 -3.70 -8.99
N GLU A 205 -13.14 -4.08 -7.74
CA GLU A 205 -14.18 -5.04 -7.35
C GLU A 205 -14.07 -6.39 -8.09
N TYR A 206 -12.84 -6.90 -8.25
CA TYR A 206 -12.62 -8.14 -8.98
C TYR A 206 -13.09 -9.36 -8.18
N GLU A 207 -14.23 -9.94 -8.56
CA GLU A 207 -14.92 -11.02 -7.83
C GLU A 207 -14.01 -12.20 -7.44
N GLU A 208 -13.16 -12.67 -8.36
CA GLU A 208 -12.25 -13.79 -8.07
C GLU A 208 -11.26 -13.47 -6.94
N PHE A 209 -10.89 -12.18 -6.79
CA PHE A 209 -10.08 -11.74 -5.68
C PHE A 209 -10.91 -11.59 -4.40
N LEU A 210 -12.06 -10.91 -4.47
CA LEU A 210 -12.93 -10.66 -3.31
C LEU A 210 -13.38 -11.97 -2.63
N ASN A 211 -13.63 -13.02 -3.41
CA ASN A 211 -14.04 -14.33 -2.91
C ASN A 211 -12.87 -15.25 -2.50
N SER A 212 -11.63 -14.75 -2.55
CA SER A 212 -10.44 -15.57 -2.26
C SER A 212 -10.09 -15.61 -0.77
N VAL A 213 -9.44 -16.71 -0.36
CA VAL A 213 -8.87 -16.84 1.01
C VAL A 213 -7.87 -15.72 1.30
N SER A 214 -7.09 -15.27 0.31
CA SER A 214 -6.17 -14.14 0.44
C SER A 214 -6.90 -12.86 0.83
N TYR A 215 -8.06 -12.58 0.21
CA TYR A 215 -8.86 -11.41 0.54
C TYR A 215 -9.43 -11.51 1.95
N GLN A 216 -10.01 -12.65 2.32
CA GLN A 216 -10.56 -12.84 3.66
C GLN A 216 -9.51 -12.63 4.76
N LYS A 217 -8.28 -13.12 4.54
CA LYS A 217 -7.17 -12.94 5.49
C LYS A 217 -6.71 -11.48 5.61
N LEU A 218 -6.80 -10.70 4.53
CA LEU A 218 -6.26 -9.33 4.48
C LEU A 218 -7.31 -8.24 4.75
N TYR A 219 -8.58 -8.51 4.47
CA TYR A 219 -9.66 -7.52 4.45
C TYR A 219 -10.99 -8.06 5.00
N GLY A 220 -11.03 -9.29 5.50
CA GLY A 220 -12.22 -9.86 6.15
C GLY A 220 -12.54 -9.15 7.47
N THR A 221 -13.66 -9.52 8.09
CA THR A 221 -14.15 -8.89 9.33
C THR A 221 -13.15 -8.92 10.49
N ASP A 222 -12.31 -9.95 10.53
CA ASP A 222 -11.33 -10.17 11.60
C ASP A 222 -9.92 -9.65 11.23
N ALA A 223 -9.77 -9.02 10.07
CA ALA A 223 -8.48 -8.52 9.60
C ALA A 223 -8.15 -7.17 10.25
N GLY A 224 -7.03 -7.13 11.00
CA GLY A 224 -6.46 -5.87 11.49
C GLY A 224 -5.80 -5.06 10.37
N TYR A 225 -5.53 -3.77 10.64
CA TYR A 225 -4.83 -2.87 9.72
C TYR A 225 -3.52 -3.45 9.18
N TYR A 226 -2.82 -4.17 10.06
CA TYR A 226 -1.52 -4.78 9.83
C TYR A 226 -1.59 -6.20 9.24
N ALA A 227 -2.75 -6.66 8.77
CA ALA A 227 -2.91 -7.98 8.19
C ALA A 227 -1.95 -8.22 7.01
N TYR A 228 -1.39 -9.43 6.93
CA TYR A 228 -0.40 -9.79 5.93
C TYR A 228 -0.50 -11.26 5.49
N LEU A 229 0.02 -11.54 4.30
CA LEU A 229 0.38 -12.88 3.85
C LEU A 229 1.87 -13.11 4.08
N ASN A 230 2.24 -14.33 4.43
CA ASN A 230 3.65 -14.72 4.41
C ASN A 230 4.15 -14.67 2.97
N TYR A 231 5.28 -14.02 2.75
CA TYR A 231 5.93 -14.08 1.47
C TYR A 231 6.44 -15.49 1.19
N ASN A 232 6.01 -16.04 0.06
CA ASN A 232 6.56 -17.23 -0.56
C ASN A 232 6.23 -17.17 -2.06
N LYS A 233 6.90 -18.02 -2.84
CA LYS A 233 6.75 -17.99 -4.30
C LYS A 233 5.32 -18.32 -4.76
N ALA A 234 4.63 -19.22 -4.07
CA ALA A 234 3.25 -19.57 -4.40
C ALA A 234 2.30 -18.37 -4.23
N ASN A 235 2.45 -17.58 -3.16
CA ASN A 235 1.66 -16.37 -2.94
C ASN A 235 2.00 -15.29 -3.98
N GLU A 236 3.29 -15.09 -4.29
CA GLU A 236 3.70 -14.15 -5.35
C GLU A 236 3.09 -14.50 -6.70
N ASP A 237 3.18 -15.77 -7.11
CA ASP A 237 2.67 -16.26 -8.39
C ASP A 237 1.15 -16.15 -8.45
N LEU A 238 0.45 -16.56 -7.40
CA LEU A 238 -1.01 -16.47 -7.33
C LEU A 238 -1.50 -15.01 -7.45
N ILE A 239 -0.85 -14.08 -6.75
CA ILE A 239 -1.20 -12.65 -6.84
C ILE A 239 -0.97 -12.14 -8.26
N CYS A 240 0.19 -12.41 -8.85
CA CYS A 240 0.51 -11.97 -10.21
C CYS A 240 -0.43 -12.58 -11.26
N GLU A 241 -0.75 -13.87 -11.13
CA GLU A 241 -1.64 -14.59 -12.04
C GLU A 241 -3.07 -14.01 -11.98
N ARG A 242 -3.60 -13.83 -10.77
CA ARG A 242 -4.93 -13.27 -10.55
C ARG A 242 -5.03 -11.82 -11.02
N ALA A 243 -4.01 -11.00 -10.77
CA ALA A 243 -3.95 -9.63 -11.27
C ALA A 243 -3.89 -9.60 -12.81
N ASN A 244 -3.13 -10.50 -13.43
CA ASN A 244 -3.09 -10.61 -14.90
C ASN A 244 -4.44 -11.05 -15.49
N ARG A 245 -5.19 -11.95 -14.81
CA ARG A 245 -6.57 -12.28 -15.19
C ARG A 245 -7.48 -11.06 -15.10
N TYR A 246 -7.43 -10.33 -13.98
CA TYR A 246 -8.17 -9.09 -13.79
C TYR A 246 -7.89 -8.06 -14.91
N TYR A 247 -6.62 -7.84 -15.24
CA TYR A 247 -6.22 -6.99 -16.37
C TYR A 247 -6.85 -7.44 -17.69
N LYS A 248 -6.83 -8.75 -17.98
CA LYS A 248 -7.45 -9.31 -19.20
C LYS A 248 -8.97 -9.15 -19.21
N VAL A 249 -9.64 -9.18 -18.06
CA VAL A 249 -11.07 -8.93 -17.94
C VAL A 249 -11.39 -7.46 -18.23
N LYS A 250 -10.67 -6.51 -17.62
CA LYS A 250 -10.89 -5.06 -17.84
C LYS A 250 -10.54 -4.56 -19.24
N LYS A 251 -9.68 -5.27 -19.96
CA LYS A 251 -9.28 -4.93 -21.33
C LYS A 251 -10.32 -5.32 -22.39
N LYS A 252 -11.17 -6.31 -22.10
CA LYS A 252 -12.25 -6.74 -23.00
C LYS A 252 -13.38 -5.72 -22.99
#